data_AF-A0A369R6X5-F1
#
_entry.id   AF-A0A369R6X5-F1
#
_cell.length_a   1.000
_cell.length_b   1.000
_cell.length_c   1.000
_cell.angle_alpha   90.00
_cell.angle_beta   90.00
_cell.angle_gamma   90.00
#
_symmetry.space_group_name_H-M   'P 1'
#
loop_
_entity.id
_entity.type
_entity.pdbx_description
1 polymer ?
#
loop_
_entity_poly.entity_id
_entity_poly.type
_entity_poly.pdbx_seq_one_letter_code
_entity_poly.pdbx_strand_id
1 'polypeptide(L)'
;MTRCSLSGLEITTNPQWVSIHPSGKSSTTVQRIGRNIFHFSIDTDESILLDHFENELLLKAIRESSLDGKPFYVLWNLEKVKDLSSRYKRGISELILDKQPPLQLTIFYNIDPEFRPIAESIKALMPEHMMLLLADSYADAIRILLDVTSGKLTSQQSDTDPEEEKRLLFLADTARIGWLNLLNQPINLPPDNDPYYPFFKALEELRKNLQEDEHERQRILQNFTKEQDEMLKSKQHQSEQEEIRKQTLLNDFEAQKEELTEQIKHHEKEVHRAISNFHEQRGKLRDLCALVSRSAMDTATKKQLIHTCDKLIETELNEKKIALPLTTTDSAFLSMLQKQHPDLNKRELKICLMIRLSYDTEDIARSIGITKRGMESIRYRMHKKIGLTKHQSIKNYLNELSDNQQQRT
;
A
#
# COMPACT_ATOMS: atom_id res chain seq x y z
N MET A 1 7.30 59.71 5.55
CA MET A 1 5.94 59.33 5.11
C MET A 1 5.79 59.74 3.67
N THR A 2 5.65 58.77 2.77
CA THR A 2 5.39 59.03 1.35
C THR A 2 3.91 59.37 1.20
N ARG A 3 3.56 60.38 0.40
CA ARG A 3 2.17 60.75 0.11
C ARG A 3 1.91 60.61 -1.38
N CYS A 4 0.70 60.20 -1.74
CA CYS A 4 0.26 60.18 -3.12
C CYS A 4 0.18 61.62 -3.63
N SER A 5 0.90 61.93 -4.71
CA SER A 5 0.97 63.28 -5.29
C SER A 5 -0.39 63.76 -5.83
N LEU A 6 -1.28 62.84 -6.18
CA LEU A 6 -2.57 63.13 -6.79
C LEU A 6 -3.72 63.24 -5.76
N SER A 7 -3.74 62.38 -4.74
CA SER A 7 -4.79 62.40 -3.71
C SER A 7 -4.38 63.10 -2.42
N GLY A 8 -3.08 63.34 -2.20
CA GLY A 8 -2.53 63.86 -0.95
C GLY A 8 -2.54 62.87 0.23
N LEU A 9 -3.09 61.66 0.02
CA LEU A 9 -3.21 60.62 1.02
C LEU A 9 -1.86 59.95 1.34
N GLU A 10 -1.71 59.46 2.57
CA GLU A 10 -0.52 58.74 3.00
C GLU A 10 -0.40 57.38 2.30
N ILE A 11 0.81 57.02 1.87
CA ILE A 11 1.12 55.71 1.29
C ILE A 11 1.83 54.88 2.36
N THR A 12 1.23 53.74 2.69
CA THR A 12 1.82 52.71 3.55
C THR A 12 2.30 51.55 2.69
N THR A 13 3.55 51.14 2.87
CA THR A 13 4.12 49.95 2.25
C THR A 13 4.56 48.98 3.34
N ASN A 14 4.52 47.68 3.05
CA ASN A 14 5.07 46.64 3.91
C ASN A 14 5.94 45.71 3.05
N PRO A 15 7.22 45.44 3.41
CA PRO A 15 8.05 44.47 2.70
C PRO A 15 7.43 43.07 2.58
N GLN A 16 6.47 42.75 3.46
CA GLN A 16 5.73 41.49 3.45
C GLN A 16 4.50 41.50 2.53
N TRP A 17 4.14 42.64 1.94
CA TRP A 17 3.06 42.80 0.96
C TRP A 17 3.59 42.63 -0.46
N VAL A 18 4.26 41.49 -0.67
CA VAL A 18 4.81 41.07 -1.96
C VAL A 18 4.48 39.60 -2.15
N SER A 19 3.99 39.24 -3.34
CA SER A 19 3.85 37.86 -3.79
C SER A 19 4.81 37.64 -4.95
N ILE A 20 5.71 36.66 -4.80
CA ILE A 20 6.65 36.31 -5.85
C ILE A 20 6.01 35.22 -6.70
N HIS A 21 5.98 35.45 -8.01
CA HIS A 21 5.46 34.46 -8.94
C HIS A 21 6.29 33.16 -8.87
N PRO A 22 5.70 31.95 -9.00
CA PRO A 22 6.44 30.69 -8.91
C PRO A 22 7.63 30.56 -9.87
N SER A 23 7.60 31.24 -11.01
CA SER A 23 8.71 31.29 -11.97
C SER A 23 9.88 32.19 -11.54
N GLY A 24 9.69 33.03 -10.51
CA GLY A 24 10.66 34.01 -10.03
C GLY A 24 10.87 35.23 -10.94
N LYS A 25 10.16 35.33 -12.07
CA LYS A 25 10.35 36.39 -13.08
C LYS A 25 9.52 37.66 -12.87
N SER A 26 8.53 37.60 -11.98
CA SER A 26 7.66 38.72 -11.66
C SER A 26 7.28 38.68 -10.18
N SER A 27 6.95 39.84 -9.64
CA SER A 27 6.35 39.93 -8.31
C SER A 27 5.20 40.91 -8.31
N THR A 28 4.13 40.57 -7.60
CA THR A 28 3.00 41.47 -7.37
C THR A 28 3.20 42.13 -6.02
N THR A 29 3.17 43.45 -5.99
CA THR A 29 3.34 44.27 -4.80
C THR A 29 2.04 44.98 -4.47
N VAL A 30 1.75 45.10 -3.17
CA VAL A 30 0.58 45.85 -2.68
C VAL A 30 1.04 46.99 -1.80
N GLN A 31 0.45 48.15 -2.04
CA GLN A 31 0.59 49.33 -1.19
C GLN A 31 -0.78 49.80 -0.74
N ARG A 32 -0.86 50.45 0.41
CA ARG A 32 -2.11 51.04 0.90
C ARG A 32 -2.04 52.55 0.78
N ILE A 33 -3.01 53.13 0.09
CA ILE A 33 -3.19 54.57 -0.06
C ILE A 33 -4.31 55.02 0.89
N GLY A 34 -4.03 56.00 1.73
CA GLY A 34 -4.95 56.50 2.73
C GLY A 34 -5.40 55.40 3.69
N ARG A 35 -6.71 55.30 3.93
CA ARG A 35 -7.27 54.38 4.93
C ARG A 35 -7.50 52.97 4.38
N ASN A 36 -8.13 52.85 3.22
CA ASN A 36 -8.75 51.61 2.73
C ASN A 36 -8.64 51.42 1.20
N ILE A 37 -7.62 52.00 0.56
CA ILE A 37 -7.36 51.81 -0.87
C ILE A 37 -6.11 50.94 -0.99
N PHE A 38 -6.22 49.81 -1.67
CA PHE A 38 -5.09 48.95 -1.98
C PHE A 38 -4.69 49.13 -3.44
N HIS A 39 -3.42 49.39 -3.69
CA HIS A 39 -2.85 49.59 -5.00
C HIS A 39 -1.93 48.43 -5.33
N PHE A 40 -2.28 47.68 -6.37
CA PHE A 40 -1.55 46.54 -6.89
C PHE A 40 -0.71 46.96 -8.10
N SER A 41 0.55 46.55 -8.09
CA SER A 41 1.49 46.73 -9.19
C SER A 41 2.33 45.48 -9.39
N ILE A 42 2.58 45.16 -10.67
CA ILE A 42 3.41 44.03 -11.07
C ILE A 42 4.79 44.57 -11.42
N ASP A 43 5.81 44.07 -10.73
CA ASP A 43 7.21 44.37 -11.01
C ASP A 43 7.78 43.27 -11.91
N THR A 44 8.02 43.63 -13.18
CA THR A 44 8.55 42.75 -14.23
C THR A 44 9.02 43.55 -15.44
N ASP A 45 10.06 43.06 -16.12
CA ASP A 45 10.59 43.65 -17.36
C ASP A 45 9.82 43.22 -18.62
N GLU A 46 9.07 42.12 -18.54
CA GLU A 46 8.37 41.50 -19.68
C GLU A 46 6.85 41.61 -19.53
N SER A 47 6.13 41.44 -20.65
CA SER A 47 4.68 41.22 -20.57
C SER A 47 4.38 39.83 -20.02
N ILE A 48 3.39 39.71 -19.14
CA ILE A 48 3.06 38.48 -18.43
C ILE A 48 1.62 38.04 -18.64
N LEU A 49 1.42 36.73 -18.46
CA LEU A 49 0.12 36.11 -18.29
C LEU A 49 -0.10 35.89 -16.79
N LEU A 50 -1.20 36.40 -16.26
CA LEU A 50 -1.52 36.18 -14.84
C LEU A 50 -2.06 34.77 -14.66
N ASP A 51 -1.33 33.93 -13.93
CA ASP A 51 -1.70 32.53 -13.72
C ASP A 51 -2.05 32.16 -12.29
N HIS A 52 -1.79 33.06 -11.34
CA HIS A 52 -2.00 32.89 -9.92
C HIS A 52 -2.70 34.11 -9.33
N PHE A 53 -3.86 33.89 -8.71
CA PHE A 53 -4.70 34.96 -8.18
C PHE A 53 -4.22 35.41 -6.80
N GLU A 54 -3.98 36.70 -6.62
CA GLU A 54 -3.33 37.28 -5.43
C GLU A 54 -4.26 37.43 -4.20
N ASN A 55 -5.21 36.52 -4.01
CA ASN A 55 -6.16 36.56 -2.89
C ASN A 55 -5.46 36.52 -1.53
N GLU A 56 -4.47 35.64 -1.36
CA GLU A 56 -3.71 35.54 -0.10
C GLU A 56 -2.97 36.84 0.23
N LEU A 57 -2.40 37.49 -0.79
CA LEU A 57 -1.72 38.77 -0.65
C LEU A 57 -2.70 39.88 -0.25
N LEU A 58 -3.87 39.93 -0.91
CA LEU A 58 -4.93 40.89 -0.60
C LEU A 58 -5.44 40.71 0.83
N LEU A 59 -5.79 39.48 1.22
CA LEU A 59 -6.30 39.15 2.55
C LEU A 59 -5.27 39.47 3.64
N LYS A 60 -3.99 39.21 3.38
CA LYS A 60 -2.90 39.59 4.28
C LYS A 60 -2.81 41.11 4.47
N ALA A 61 -2.84 41.87 3.37
CA ALA A 61 -2.80 43.33 3.43
C ALA A 61 -4.01 43.93 4.17
N ILE A 62 -5.20 43.34 4.00
CA ILE A 62 -6.43 43.72 4.72
C ILE A 62 -6.28 43.50 6.23
N ARG A 63 -5.84 42.30 6.64
CA ARG A 63 -5.63 41.94 8.06
C ARG A 63 -4.63 42.87 8.74
N GLU A 64 -3.47 43.06 8.13
CA GLU A 64 -2.41 43.90 8.68
C GLU A 64 -2.78 45.40 8.69
N SER A 65 -3.76 45.79 7.86
CA SER A 65 -4.34 47.14 7.87
C SER A 65 -5.53 47.29 8.81
N SER A 66 -5.91 46.24 9.57
CA SER A 66 -7.08 46.23 10.47
C SER A 66 -8.40 46.57 9.75
N LEU A 67 -8.56 46.09 8.51
CA LEU A 67 -9.71 46.33 7.64
C LEU A 67 -10.62 45.10 7.49
N ASP A 68 -10.48 44.07 8.33
CA ASP A 68 -11.35 42.90 8.29
C ASP A 68 -12.84 43.29 8.40
N GLY A 69 -13.63 42.82 7.43
CA GLY A 69 -15.06 43.13 7.31
C GLY A 69 -15.40 44.60 7.00
N LYS A 70 -14.42 45.44 6.67
CA LYS A 70 -14.62 46.87 6.35
C LYS A 70 -14.49 47.12 4.85
N PRO A 71 -15.31 48.02 4.28
CA PRO A 71 -15.28 48.30 2.85
C PRO A 71 -13.93 48.88 2.41
N PHE A 72 -13.46 48.40 1.27
CA PHE A 72 -12.19 48.80 0.69
C PHE A 72 -12.27 48.90 -0.83
N TYR A 73 -11.24 49.52 -1.39
CA TYR A 73 -11.11 49.84 -2.80
C TYR A 73 -9.82 49.26 -3.34
N VAL A 74 -9.81 48.86 -4.60
CA VAL A 74 -8.63 48.32 -5.27
C VAL A 74 -8.31 49.13 -6.52
N LEU A 75 -7.04 49.50 -6.67
CA LEU A 75 -6.46 50.01 -7.90
C LEU A 75 -5.50 48.96 -8.44
N TRP A 76 -5.59 48.64 -9.72
CA TRP A 76 -4.75 47.62 -10.33
C TRP A 76 -4.08 48.15 -11.60
N ASN A 77 -2.75 48.16 -11.59
CA ASN A 77 -1.96 48.47 -12.78
C ASN A 77 -1.87 47.23 -13.68
N LEU A 78 -2.43 47.30 -14.89
CA LEU A 78 -2.40 46.19 -15.85
C LEU A 78 -1.42 46.42 -17.02
N GLU A 79 -0.51 47.40 -16.92
CA GLU A 79 0.43 47.77 -17.99
C GLU A 79 1.21 46.59 -18.58
N LYS A 80 1.58 45.61 -17.75
CA LYS A 80 2.36 44.43 -18.16
C LYS A 80 1.52 43.19 -18.40
N VAL A 81 0.19 43.26 -18.32
CA VAL A 81 -0.69 42.08 -18.39
C VAL A 81 -1.22 41.91 -19.81
N LYS A 82 -0.98 40.72 -20.39
CA LYS A 82 -1.43 40.37 -21.75
C LYS A 82 -2.60 39.40 -21.80
N ASP A 83 -2.72 38.50 -20.82
CA ASP A 83 -3.81 37.52 -20.75
C ASP A 83 -3.94 36.94 -19.33
N LEU A 84 -5.00 36.16 -19.08
CA LEU A 84 -5.27 35.43 -17.85
C LEU A 84 -5.35 33.92 -18.11
N SER A 85 -4.69 33.14 -17.26
CA SER A 85 -4.85 31.69 -17.24
C SER A 85 -6.28 31.29 -16.82
N SER A 86 -6.69 30.07 -17.17
CA SER A 86 -7.94 29.49 -16.66
C SER A 86 -7.99 29.41 -15.13
N ARG A 87 -6.83 29.25 -14.48
CA ARG A 87 -6.72 29.24 -13.01
C ARG A 87 -6.97 30.63 -12.43
N TYR A 88 -6.45 31.69 -13.05
CA TYR A 88 -6.68 33.06 -12.60
C TYR A 88 -8.15 33.48 -12.80
N LYS A 89 -8.74 33.13 -13.95
CA LYS A 89 -10.17 33.32 -14.23
C LYS A 89 -11.07 32.66 -13.17
N ARG A 90 -10.68 31.47 -12.67
CA ARG A 90 -11.35 30.83 -11.53
C ARG A 90 -11.19 31.60 -10.23
N GLY A 91 -10.03 32.19 -9.95
CA GLY A 91 -9.84 33.06 -8.77
C GLY A 91 -10.76 34.28 -8.80
N ILE A 92 -10.92 34.93 -9.95
CA ILE A 92 -11.89 36.01 -10.15
C ILE A 92 -13.32 35.52 -9.87
N SER A 93 -13.65 34.33 -10.36
CA SER A 93 -14.95 33.69 -10.17
C SER A 93 -15.28 33.47 -8.70
N GLU A 94 -14.31 32.95 -7.94
CA GLU A 94 -14.43 32.74 -6.50
C GLU A 94 -14.63 34.06 -5.75
N LEU A 95 -13.88 35.11 -6.12
CA LEU A 95 -14.04 36.45 -5.54
C LEU A 95 -15.44 37.04 -5.78
N ILE A 96 -16.01 36.84 -6.96
CA ILE A 96 -17.35 37.33 -7.31
C ILE A 96 -18.45 36.60 -6.51
N LEU A 97 -18.26 35.31 -6.25
CA LEU A 97 -19.22 34.48 -5.52
C LEU A 97 -19.13 34.69 -4.00
N ASP A 98 -17.96 35.06 -3.48
CA ASP A 98 -17.76 35.32 -2.06
C ASP A 98 -18.30 36.72 -1.67
N LYS A 99 -19.05 36.77 -0.56
CA LYS A 99 -19.59 38.02 0.00
C LYS A 99 -18.61 38.74 0.93
N GLN A 100 -17.44 38.15 1.16
CA GLN A 100 -16.35 38.72 1.95
C GLN A 100 -15.01 38.51 1.21
N PRO A 101 -14.10 39.49 1.23
CA PRO A 101 -14.17 40.76 1.93
C PRO A 101 -15.03 41.80 1.14
N PRO A 102 -15.55 42.86 1.78
CA PRO A 102 -16.51 43.80 1.17
C PRO A 102 -15.83 44.79 0.20
N LEU A 103 -15.34 44.25 -0.92
CA LEU A 103 -14.76 45.01 -2.02
C LEU A 103 -15.85 45.84 -2.70
N GLN A 104 -15.75 47.16 -2.61
CA GLN A 104 -16.77 48.06 -3.18
C GLN A 104 -16.47 48.45 -4.63
N LEU A 105 -15.21 48.73 -4.93
CA LEU A 105 -14.80 49.18 -6.25
C LEU A 105 -13.37 48.72 -6.57
N THR A 106 -13.21 48.22 -7.77
CA THR A 106 -11.93 47.93 -8.42
C THR A 106 -11.76 48.85 -9.63
N ILE A 107 -10.59 49.48 -9.77
CA ILE A 107 -10.26 50.26 -10.97
C ILE A 107 -9.05 49.62 -11.63
N PHE A 108 -9.23 49.18 -12.87
CA PHE A 108 -8.15 48.72 -13.73
C PHE A 108 -7.65 49.88 -14.58
N TYR A 109 -6.32 50.04 -14.67
CA TYR A 109 -5.74 51.11 -15.48
C TYR A 109 -4.46 50.67 -16.20
N ASN A 110 -4.02 51.48 -17.17
CA ASN A 110 -2.96 51.14 -18.12
C ASN A 110 -3.23 49.81 -18.83
N ILE A 111 -4.47 49.61 -19.30
CA ILE A 111 -4.91 48.35 -19.88
C ILE A 111 -4.41 48.26 -21.33
N ASP A 112 -3.66 47.20 -21.64
CA ASP A 112 -3.26 46.91 -23.00
C ASP A 112 -4.49 46.73 -23.92
N PRO A 113 -4.51 47.30 -25.15
CA PRO A 113 -5.65 47.19 -26.05
C PRO A 113 -6.08 45.75 -26.37
N GLU A 114 -5.14 44.80 -26.39
CA GLU A 114 -5.45 43.38 -26.62
C GLU A 114 -6.11 42.74 -25.39
N PHE A 115 -5.80 43.23 -24.19
CA PHE A 115 -6.38 42.75 -22.94
C PHE A 115 -7.73 43.41 -22.60
N ARG A 116 -8.03 44.58 -23.20
CA ARG A 116 -9.23 45.36 -22.89
C ARG A 116 -10.54 44.55 -22.98
N PRO A 117 -10.78 43.70 -24.01
CA PRO A 117 -11.98 42.88 -24.06
C PRO A 117 -12.12 41.93 -22.86
N ILE A 118 -11.01 41.37 -22.36
CA ILE A 118 -10.98 40.50 -21.18
C ILE A 118 -11.33 41.31 -19.93
N ALA A 119 -10.77 42.51 -19.77
CA ALA A 119 -11.09 43.41 -18.67
C ALA A 119 -12.59 43.82 -18.67
N GLU A 120 -13.17 44.04 -19.84
CA GLU A 120 -14.60 44.32 -20.01
C GLU A 120 -15.47 43.09 -19.71
N SER A 121 -15.04 41.87 -20.08
CA SER A 121 -15.72 40.65 -19.62
C SER A 121 -15.73 40.54 -18.10
N ILE A 122 -14.61 40.83 -17.43
CA ILE A 122 -14.55 40.84 -15.96
C ILE A 122 -15.52 41.88 -15.40
N LYS A 123 -15.53 43.09 -15.96
CA LYS A 123 -16.47 44.16 -15.58
C LYS A 123 -17.93 43.70 -15.68
N ALA A 124 -18.28 43.04 -16.78
CA ALA A 124 -19.65 42.61 -17.05
C ALA A 124 -20.09 41.44 -16.15
N LEU A 125 -19.15 40.73 -15.53
CA LEU A 125 -19.44 39.69 -14.54
C LEU A 125 -19.69 40.22 -13.12
N MET A 126 -19.39 41.49 -12.86
CA MET A 126 -19.47 42.04 -11.51
C MET A 126 -20.93 42.09 -10.99
N PRO A 127 -21.18 41.61 -9.76
CA PRO A 127 -22.50 41.68 -9.15
C PRO A 127 -22.84 43.11 -8.72
N GLU A 128 -24.12 43.43 -8.50
CA GLU A 128 -24.58 44.81 -8.20
C GLU A 128 -23.89 45.49 -7.01
N HIS A 129 -23.36 44.73 -6.06
CA HIS A 129 -22.70 45.23 -4.86
C HIS A 129 -21.18 45.48 -5.04
N MET A 130 -20.60 45.09 -6.17
CA MET A 130 -19.18 45.26 -6.49
C MET A 130 -19.06 46.00 -7.83
N MET A 131 -18.32 47.11 -7.85
CA MET A 131 -18.11 47.88 -9.07
C MET A 131 -16.73 47.62 -9.66
N LEU A 132 -16.63 47.56 -10.99
CA LEU A 132 -15.36 47.61 -11.70
C LEU A 132 -15.38 48.70 -12.77
N LEU A 133 -14.41 49.60 -12.72
CA LEU A 133 -14.23 50.68 -13.69
C LEU A 133 -12.87 50.56 -14.39
N LEU A 134 -12.82 51.01 -15.64
CA LEU A 134 -11.60 51.04 -16.44
C LEU A 134 -11.15 52.49 -16.59
N ALA A 135 -9.85 52.73 -16.42
CA ALA A 135 -9.23 54.04 -16.57
C ALA A 135 -8.01 53.95 -17.50
N ASP A 136 -7.68 55.04 -18.17
CA ASP A 136 -6.56 55.03 -19.12
C ASP A 136 -5.20 55.21 -18.42
N SER A 137 -5.17 55.92 -17.29
CA SER A 137 -3.95 56.24 -16.55
C SER A 137 -4.12 56.13 -15.03
N TYR A 138 -3.01 56.09 -14.30
CA TYR A 138 -3.03 56.16 -12.83
C TYR A 138 -3.69 57.46 -12.31
N ALA A 139 -3.50 58.58 -13.02
CA ALA A 139 -4.11 59.85 -12.67
C ALA A 139 -5.64 59.81 -12.80
N ASP A 140 -6.12 59.22 -13.89
CA ASP A 140 -7.55 59.02 -14.12
C ASP A 140 -8.15 58.06 -13.09
N ALA A 141 -7.44 56.96 -12.78
CA ALA A 141 -7.87 56.00 -11.78
C ALA A 141 -8.06 56.65 -10.40
N ILE A 142 -7.10 57.48 -9.95
CA ILE A 142 -7.21 58.21 -8.68
C ILE A 142 -8.35 59.22 -8.72
N ARG A 143 -8.55 59.94 -9.83
CA ARG A 143 -9.66 60.90 -9.97
C ARG A 143 -11.01 60.19 -9.86
N ILE A 144 -11.22 59.12 -10.63
CA ILE A 144 -12.45 58.31 -10.59
C ILE A 144 -12.71 57.79 -9.17
N LEU A 145 -11.67 57.27 -8.51
CA LEU A 145 -11.77 56.80 -7.13
C LEU A 145 -12.24 57.90 -6.17
N LEU A 146 -11.68 59.11 -6.28
CA LEU A 146 -12.08 60.25 -5.45
C LEU A 146 -13.53 60.70 -5.74
N ASP A 147 -13.95 60.67 -7.00
CA ASP A 147 -15.33 61.01 -7.37
C ASP A 147 -16.35 59.98 -6.87
N VAL A 148 -16.03 58.68 -6.93
CA VAL A 148 -16.90 57.63 -6.37
C VAL A 148 -16.95 57.72 -4.84
N THR A 149 -15.79 57.84 -4.18
CA THR A 149 -15.73 57.90 -2.70
C THR A 149 -16.35 59.18 -2.12
N SER A 150 -16.41 60.27 -2.89
CA SER A 150 -17.12 61.50 -2.51
C SER A 150 -18.61 61.49 -2.88
N GLY A 151 -19.11 60.42 -3.52
CA GLY A 151 -20.51 60.27 -3.93
C GLY A 151 -20.91 61.08 -5.17
N LYS A 152 -19.95 61.64 -5.92
CA LYS A 152 -20.21 62.35 -7.18
C LYS A 152 -20.50 61.40 -8.35
N LEU A 153 -19.90 60.22 -8.32
CA LEU A 153 -20.22 59.12 -9.24
C LEU A 153 -20.99 58.04 -8.46
N THR A 154 -22.28 57.87 -8.76
CA THR A 154 -23.08 56.74 -8.28
C THR A 154 -23.20 55.67 -9.36
N SER A 155 -23.33 54.41 -8.95
CA SER A 155 -23.39 53.20 -9.80
C SER A 155 -24.53 53.14 -10.81
N GLN A 156 -25.38 54.17 -10.87
CA GLN A 156 -26.56 54.21 -11.73
C GLN A 156 -26.57 55.54 -12.46
N GLN A 157 -26.76 55.47 -13.78
CA GLN A 157 -26.88 56.54 -14.78
C GLN A 157 -25.58 56.87 -15.55
N SER A 158 -25.19 55.96 -16.43
CA SER A 158 -24.95 56.38 -17.81
C SER A 158 -26.17 55.99 -18.63
N ASP A 159 -26.66 56.88 -19.49
CA ASP A 159 -27.40 56.51 -20.70
C ASP A 159 -26.45 55.64 -21.53
N THR A 160 -26.28 54.39 -21.12
CA THR A 160 -25.40 53.45 -21.82
C THR A 160 -26.06 53.21 -23.16
N ASP A 161 -25.31 53.47 -24.23
CA ASP A 161 -25.75 53.21 -25.58
C ASP A 161 -26.32 51.78 -25.66
N PRO A 162 -27.54 51.57 -26.18
CA PRO A 162 -28.12 50.23 -26.34
C PRO A 162 -27.20 49.25 -27.07
N GLU A 163 -26.31 49.74 -27.93
CA GLU A 163 -25.27 48.93 -28.57
C GLU A 163 -24.21 48.45 -27.57
N GLU A 164 -23.75 49.34 -26.68
CA GLU A 164 -22.79 49.02 -25.63
C GLU A 164 -23.38 48.06 -24.59
N GLU A 165 -24.66 48.18 -24.25
CA GLU A 165 -25.35 47.25 -23.35
C GLU A 165 -25.34 45.81 -23.91
N LYS A 166 -25.67 45.64 -25.20
CA LYS A 166 -25.63 44.33 -25.87
C LYS A 166 -24.23 43.77 -25.92
N ARG A 167 -23.23 44.61 -26.21
CA ARG A 167 -21.83 44.21 -26.22
C ARG A 167 -21.39 43.70 -24.84
N LEU A 168 -21.73 44.40 -23.77
CA LEU A 168 -21.42 43.97 -22.41
C LEU A 168 -22.16 42.69 -22.03
N LEU A 169 -23.42 42.55 -22.41
CA LEU A 169 -24.18 41.31 -22.17
C LEU A 169 -23.53 40.11 -22.87
N PHE A 170 -23.10 40.28 -24.12
CA PHE A 170 -22.39 39.23 -24.86
C PHE A 170 -21.08 38.85 -24.16
N LEU A 171 -20.29 39.83 -23.70
CA LEU A 171 -19.07 39.59 -22.94
C LEU A 171 -19.32 38.89 -21.60
N ALA A 172 -20.42 39.23 -20.91
CA ALA A 172 -20.82 38.55 -19.68
C ALA A 172 -21.17 37.09 -19.94
N ASP A 173 -22.01 36.80 -20.93
CA ASP A 173 -22.49 35.45 -21.20
C ASP A 173 -21.37 34.54 -21.75
N THR A 174 -20.49 35.08 -22.59
CA THR A 174 -19.27 34.34 -23.02
C THR A 174 -18.37 34.00 -21.84
N ALA A 175 -18.17 34.91 -20.88
CA ALA A 175 -17.37 34.66 -19.70
C ALA A 175 -18.07 33.72 -18.69
N ARG A 176 -19.40 33.78 -18.56
CA ARG A 176 -20.18 32.82 -17.77
C ARG A 176 -20.01 31.39 -18.28
N ILE A 177 -20.07 31.20 -19.59
CA ILE A 177 -19.87 29.90 -20.22
C ILE A 177 -18.41 29.46 -20.09
N GLY A 178 -17.49 30.29 -20.55
CA GLY A 178 -16.08 29.91 -20.70
C GLY A 178 -15.27 29.90 -19.41
N TRP A 179 -15.60 30.76 -18.43
CA TRP A 179 -14.80 30.92 -17.19
C TRP A 179 -15.51 30.31 -15.98
N LEU A 180 -16.82 30.56 -15.87
CA LEU A 180 -17.62 30.10 -14.72
C LEU A 180 -18.26 28.72 -14.93
N ASN A 181 -18.23 28.17 -16.15
CA ASN A 181 -18.96 26.95 -16.53
C ASN A 181 -20.45 26.99 -16.12
N LEU A 182 -21.07 28.18 -16.21
CA LEU A 182 -22.49 28.38 -15.88
C LEU A 182 -23.37 28.01 -17.07
N LEU A 183 -23.34 26.73 -17.42
CA LEU A 183 -24.05 26.21 -18.59
C LEU A 183 -25.56 26.09 -18.38
N ASN A 184 -26.07 26.24 -17.15
CA ASN A 184 -27.50 26.09 -16.86
C ASN A 184 -28.33 27.38 -16.95
N GLN A 185 -27.70 28.52 -17.24
CA GLN A 185 -28.38 29.81 -17.37
C GLN A 185 -28.63 30.11 -18.85
N PRO A 186 -29.89 30.31 -19.27
CA PRO A 186 -30.19 30.66 -20.66
C PRO A 186 -29.65 32.05 -20.98
N ILE A 187 -29.21 32.23 -22.22
CA ILE A 187 -28.79 33.53 -22.73
C ILE A 187 -30.03 34.35 -23.12
N ASN A 188 -30.05 35.61 -22.70
CA ASN A 188 -31.10 36.54 -23.12
C ASN A 188 -30.87 36.93 -24.58
N LEU A 189 -31.73 36.45 -25.47
CA LEU A 189 -31.64 36.74 -26.90
C LEU A 189 -32.25 38.12 -27.20
N PRO A 190 -31.56 38.98 -27.98
CA PRO A 190 -32.18 40.13 -28.62
C PRO A 190 -33.36 39.70 -29.52
N PRO A 191 -34.25 40.61 -29.92
CA PRO A 191 -35.29 40.32 -30.91
C PRO A 191 -34.70 39.82 -32.25
N ASP A 192 -35.44 38.99 -32.99
CA ASP A 192 -34.95 38.36 -34.23
C ASP A 192 -34.53 39.34 -35.34
N ASN A 193 -35.02 40.58 -35.30
CA ASN A 193 -34.67 41.65 -36.24
C ASN A 193 -33.43 42.46 -35.81
N ASP A 194 -32.85 42.16 -34.65
CA ASP A 194 -31.68 42.83 -34.11
C ASP A 194 -30.39 42.33 -34.80
N PRO A 195 -29.48 43.22 -35.24
CA PRO A 195 -28.22 42.82 -35.86
C PRO A 195 -27.36 41.89 -34.99
N TYR A 196 -27.50 41.93 -33.66
CA TYR A 196 -26.75 41.08 -32.73
C TYR A 196 -27.38 39.71 -32.50
N TYR A 197 -28.63 39.49 -32.92
CA TYR A 197 -29.34 38.24 -32.70
C TYR A 197 -28.56 37.00 -33.16
N PRO A 198 -27.94 36.94 -34.36
CA PRO A 198 -27.19 35.77 -34.79
C PRO A 198 -26.01 35.40 -33.87
N PHE A 199 -25.37 36.39 -33.25
CA PHE A 199 -24.23 36.18 -32.34
C PHE A 199 -24.69 35.54 -31.02
N PHE A 200 -25.73 36.12 -30.41
CA PHE A 200 -26.34 35.59 -29.20
C PHE A 200 -26.94 34.20 -29.43
N LYS A 201 -27.58 34.01 -30.59
CA LYS A 201 -28.15 32.71 -30.97
C LYS A 201 -27.07 31.64 -31.12
N ALA A 202 -25.94 31.96 -31.77
CA ALA A 202 -24.81 31.03 -31.89
C ALA A 202 -24.20 30.69 -30.51
N LEU A 203 -24.09 31.67 -29.62
CA LEU A 203 -23.60 31.47 -28.26
C LEU A 203 -24.55 30.58 -27.43
N GLU A 204 -25.86 30.74 -27.61
CA GLU A 204 -26.87 29.92 -26.93
C GLU A 204 -26.85 28.46 -27.41
N GLU A 205 -26.65 28.23 -28.71
CA GLU A 205 -26.46 26.86 -29.23
C GLU A 205 -25.14 26.24 -28.74
N LEU A 206 -24.05 27.03 -28.67
CA LEU A 206 -22.80 26.57 -28.06
C LEU A 206 -22.99 26.17 -26.59
N ARG A 207 -23.70 27.00 -25.81
CA ARG A 207 -24.02 26.72 -24.40
C ARG A 207 -24.76 25.40 -24.26
N LYS A 208 -25.80 25.16 -25.07
CA LYS A 208 -26.59 23.92 -25.05
C LYS A 208 -25.75 22.69 -25.36
N ASN A 209 -24.92 22.75 -26.41
CA ASN A 209 -24.03 21.65 -26.76
C ASN A 209 -23.07 21.33 -25.62
N LEU A 210 -22.44 22.35 -25.02
CA LEU A 210 -21.55 22.15 -23.87
C LEU A 210 -22.29 21.57 -22.66
N GLN A 211 -23.56 21.95 -22.45
CA GLN A 211 -24.40 21.42 -21.38
C GLN A 211 -24.73 19.93 -21.61
N GLU A 212 -25.05 19.56 -22.85
CA GLU A 212 -25.27 18.16 -23.25
C GLU A 212 -24.02 17.31 -23.05
N ASP A 213 -22.86 17.80 -23.50
CA ASP A 213 -21.56 17.14 -23.30
C ASP A 213 -21.24 16.94 -21.81
N GLU A 214 -21.52 17.95 -20.97
CA GLU A 214 -21.32 17.86 -19.53
C GLU A 214 -22.22 16.78 -18.90
N HIS A 215 -23.49 16.73 -19.29
CA HIS A 215 -24.42 15.71 -18.83
C HIS A 215 -24.02 14.31 -19.29
N GLU A 216 -23.55 14.14 -20.52
CA GLU A 216 -23.05 12.85 -21.02
C GLU A 216 -21.81 12.40 -20.25
N ARG A 217 -20.84 13.30 -20.07
CA ARG A 217 -19.64 13.02 -19.27
C ARG A 217 -20.00 12.62 -17.83
N GLN A 218 -20.95 13.30 -17.20
CA GLN A 218 -21.43 12.95 -15.86
C GLN A 218 -22.06 11.55 -15.82
N ARG A 219 -22.85 11.17 -16.82
CA ARG A 219 -23.43 9.81 -16.93
C ARG A 219 -22.36 8.74 -17.10
N ILE A 220 -21.36 8.98 -17.94
CA ILE A 220 -20.23 8.06 -18.15
C ILE A 220 -19.48 7.84 -16.82
N LEU A 221 -19.15 8.93 -16.12
CA LEU A 221 -18.47 8.85 -14.82
C LEU A 221 -19.30 8.07 -13.79
N GLN A 222 -20.61 8.33 -13.71
CA GLN A 222 -21.49 7.60 -12.79
C GLN A 222 -21.55 6.10 -13.11
N ASN A 223 -21.62 5.72 -14.39
CA ASN A 223 -21.61 4.32 -14.80
C ASN A 223 -20.28 3.66 -14.46
N PHE A 224 -19.16 4.32 -14.75
CA PHE A 224 -17.83 3.83 -14.41
C PHE A 224 -17.65 3.62 -12.90
N THR A 225 -18.12 4.57 -12.07
CA THR A 225 -18.09 4.42 -10.61
C THR A 225 -18.93 3.22 -10.15
N LYS A 226 -20.14 3.02 -10.70
CA LYS A 226 -20.97 1.86 -10.39
C LYS A 226 -20.29 0.54 -10.75
N GLU A 227 -19.69 0.44 -11.93
CA GLU A 227 -18.95 -0.74 -12.36
C GLU A 227 -17.75 -1.05 -11.45
N GLN A 228 -17.02 -0.02 -11.01
CA GLN A 228 -15.93 -0.18 -10.05
C GLN A 228 -16.42 -0.70 -8.69
N ASP A 229 -17.54 -0.17 -8.19
CA ASP A 229 -18.13 -0.61 -6.92
C ASP A 229 -18.63 -2.06 -7.00
N GLU A 230 -19.24 -2.47 -8.11
CA GLU A 230 -19.66 -3.86 -8.34
C GLU A 230 -18.45 -4.80 -8.42
N MET A 231 -17.39 -4.40 -9.12
CA MET A 231 -16.14 -5.17 -9.18
C MET A 231 -15.50 -5.31 -7.79
N LEU A 232 -15.49 -4.24 -7.00
CA LEU A 232 -14.95 -4.26 -5.65
C LEU A 232 -15.73 -5.23 -4.75
N LYS A 233 -17.06 -5.18 -4.79
CA LYS A 233 -17.93 -6.12 -4.07
C LYS A 233 -17.70 -7.57 -4.50
N SER A 234 -17.57 -7.82 -5.80
CA SER A 234 -17.28 -9.16 -6.32
C SER A 234 -15.93 -9.67 -5.83
N LYS A 235 -14.89 -8.83 -5.81
CA LYS A 235 -13.56 -9.20 -5.30
C LYS A 235 -13.58 -9.47 -3.80
N GLN A 236 -14.28 -8.65 -3.02
CA GLN A 236 -14.45 -8.87 -1.58
C GLN A 236 -15.13 -10.22 -1.31
N HIS A 237 -16.21 -10.51 -2.03
CA HIS A 237 -16.91 -11.79 -1.88
C HIS A 237 -16.02 -12.99 -2.25
N GLN A 238 -15.22 -12.88 -3.31
CA GLN A 238 -14.24 -13.93 -3.66
C GLN A 238 -13.20 -14.13 -2.57
N SER A 239 -12.65 -13.04 -2.01
CA SER A 239 -11.68 -13.11 -0.92
C SER A 239 -12.26 -13.74 0.34
N GLU A 240 -13.52 -13.43 0.69
CA GLU A 240 -14.22 -14.06 1.81
C GLU A 240 -14.42 -15.56 1.57
N GLN A 241 -14.82 -15.96 0.35
CA GLN A 241 -14.95 -17.36 -0.01
C GLN A 241 -13.61 -18.11 0.08
N GLU A 242 -12.51 -17.49 -0.35
CA GLU A 242 -11.17 -18.08 -0.24
C GLU A 242 -10.74 -18.28 1.21
N GLU A 243 -10.99 -17.30 2.09
CA GLU A 243 -10.65 -17.43 3.50
C GLU A 243 -11.49 -18.50 4.20
N ILE A 244 -12.79 -18.59 3.87
CA ILE A 244 -13.66 -19.68 4.35
C ILE A 244 -13.12 -21.04 3.89
N ARG A 245 -12.77 -21.19 2.60
CA ARG A 245 -12.20 -22.44 2.07
C ARG A 245 -10.91 -22.84 2.78
N LYS A 246 -10.03 -21.87 3.01
CA LYS A 246 -8.77 -22.07 3.73
C LYS A 246 -9.01 -22.52 5.17
N GLN A 247 -9.97 -21.91 5.86
CA GLN A 247 -10.31 -22.30 7.23
C GLN A 247 -10.89 -23.72 7.29
N THR A 248 -11.77 -24.09 6.35
CA THR A 248 -12.30 -25.45 6.26
C THR A 248 -11.18 -26.46 6.05
N LEU A 249 -10.24 -26.19 5.12
CA LEU A 249 -9.12 -27.09 4.85
C LEU A 249 -8.20 -27.25 6.07
N LEU A 250 -7.96 -26.18 6.83
CA LEU A 250 -7.18 -26.24 8.06
C LEU A 250 -7.86 -27.13 9.12
N ASN A 251 -9.16 -26.96 9.32
CA ASN A 251 -9.92 -27.78 10.26
C ASN A 251 -9.89 -29.27 9.86
N ASP A 252 -10.06 -29.58 8.57
CA ASP A 252 -9.99 -30.96 8.06
C ASP A 252 -8.60 -31.57 8.26
N PHE A 253 -7.54 -30.77 8.05
CA PHE A 253 -6.16 -31.20 8.28
C PHE A 253 -5.88 -31.47 9.77
N GLU A 254 -6.37 -30.63 10.66
CA GLU A 254 -6.25 -30.82 12.11
C GLU A 254 -6.97 -32.10 12.58
N ALA A 255 -8.17 -32.36 12.06
CA ALA A 255 -8.93 -33.58 12.36
C ALA A 255 -8.18 -34.85 11.91
N GLN A 256 -7.64 -34.86 10.67
CA GLN A 256 -6.85 -35.99 10.16
C GLN A 256 -5.58 -36.22 10.99
N LYS A 257 -4.92 -35.13 11.41
CA LYS A 257 -3.73 -35.22 12.27
C LYS A 257 -4.07 -35.83 13.62
N GLU A 258 -5.19 -35.46 14.22
CA GLU A 258 -5.65 -36.01 15.49
C GLU A 258 -5.95 -37.51 15.35
N GLU A 259 -6.68 -37.91 14.32
CA GLU A 259 -7.01 -39.31 14.04
C GLU A 259 -5.73 -40.17 13.87
N LEU A 260 -4.78 -39.72 13.04
CA LEU A 260 -3.51 -40.43 12.85
C LEU A 260 -2.71 -40.52 14.17
N THR A 261 -2.75 -39.47 14.99
CA THR A 261 -2.09 -39.46 16.29
C THR A 261 -2.71 -40.48 17.25
N GLU A 262 -4.03 -40.63 17.23
CA GLU A 262 -4.71 -41.67 18.01
C GLU A 262 -4.38 -43.07 17.51
N GLN A 263 -4.35 -43.28 16.19
CA GLN A 263 -3.96 -44.56 15.59
C GLN A 263 -2.53 -44.95 16.00
N ILE A 264 -1.58 -44.02 15.99
CA ILE A 264 -0.20 -44.27 16.45
C ILE A 264 -0.20 -44.69 17.92
N LYS A 265 -0.89 -43.95 18.79
CA LYS A 265 -0.98 -44.28 20.23
C LYS A 265 -1.60 -45.66 20.47
N HIS A 266 -2.59 -46.04 19.66
CA HIS A 266 -3.20 -47.37 19.73
C HIS A 266 -2.18 -48.46 19.37
N HIS A 267 -1.51 -48.34 18.22
CA HIS A 267 -0.51 -49.29 17.77
C HIS A 267 0.67 -49.40 18.74
N GLU A 268 1.13 -48.29 19.31
CA GLU A 268 2.17 -48.30 20.34
C GLU A 268 1.77 -49.14 21.57
N LYS A 269 0.50 -49.02 22.02
CA LYS A 269 -0.01 -49.84 23.13
C LYS A 269 -0.05 -51.32 22.77
N GLU A 270 -0.47 -51.67 21.56
CA GLU A 270 -0.51 -53.07 21.11
C GLU A 270 0.89 -53.66 21.00
N VAL A 271 1.83 -52.93 20.42
CA VAL A 271 3.24 -53.32 20.34
C VAL A 271 3.82 -53.50 21.75
N HIS A 272 3.54 -52.57 22.68
CA HIS A 272 4.01 -52.68 24.05
C HIS A 272 3.46 -53.94 24.75
N ARG A 273 2.16 -54.23 24.58
CA ARG A 273 1.55 -55.47 25.08
C ARG A 273 2.21 -56.72 24.51
N ALA A 274 2.47 -56.75 23.20
CA ALA A 274 3.15 -57.87 22.56
C ALA A 274 4.56 -58.08 23.14
N ILE A 275 5.33 -57.00 23.30
CA ILE A 275 6.66 -57.04 23.91
C ILE A 275 6.61 -57.59 25.35
N SER A 276 5.68 -57.12 26.17
CA SER A 276 5.50 -57.63 27.54
C SER A 276 5.19 -59.13 27.56
N ASN A 277 4.31 -59.61 26.69
CA ASN A 277 3.98 -61.03 26.57
C ASN A 277 5.19 -61.87 26.15
N PHE A 278 5.99 -61.38 25.20
CA PHE A 278 7.23 -62.03 24.80
C PHE A 278 8.23 -62.15 25.96
N HIS A 279 8.37 -61.09 26.77
CA HIS A 279 9.23 -61.13 27.96
C HIS A 279 8.73 -62.14 29.00
N GLU A 280 7.42 -62.20 29.25
CA GLU A 280 6.83 -63.17 30.19
C GLU A 280 7.05 -64.62 29.73
N GLN A 281 6.80 -64.91 28.45
CA GLN A 281 7.03 -66.24 27.87
C GLN A 281 8.50 -66.65 27.95
N ARG A 282 9.43 -65.70 27.76
CA ARG A 282 10.86 -65.96 27.92
C ARG A 282 11.27 -66.25 29.35
N GLY A 283 10.69 -65.56 30.34
CA GLY A 283 10.89 -65.88 31.74
C GLY A 283 10.51 -67.34 32.05
N LYS A 284 9.32 -67.76 31.59
CA LYS A 284 8.83 -69.14 31.73
C LYS A 284 9.75 -70.17 31.05
N LEU A 285 10.26 -69.87 29.85
CA LEU A 285 11.24 -70.72 29.16
C LEU A 285 12.55 -70.84 29.93
N ARG A 286 13.00 -69.76 30.57
CA ARG A 286 14.21 -69.75 31.41
C ARG A 286 14.04 -70.63 32.64
N ASP A 287 12.87 -70.58 33.29
CA ASP A 287 12.55 -71.42 34.43
C ASP A 287 12.51 -72.90 34.05
N LEU A 288 11.92 -73.23 32.90
CA LEU A 288 11.95 -74.57 32.29
C LEU A 288 13.38 -75.05 32.04
N CYS A 289 14.23 -74.19 31.47
CA CYS A 289 15.65 -74.47 31.27
C CYS A 289 16.40 -74.80 32.56
N ALA A 290 16.13 -74.07 33.64
CA ALA A 290 16.72 -74.32 34.96
C ALA A 290 16.25 -75.65 35.57
N LEU A 291 14.97 -76.00 35.40
CA LEU A 291 14.39 -77.26 35.82
C LEU A 291 15.02 -78.45 35.10
N VAL A 292 15.17 -78.39 33.78
CA VAL A 292 15.77 -79.49 33.02
C VAL A 292 17.26 -79.67 33.34
N SER A 293 18.00 -78.58 33.57
CA SER A 293 19.42 -78.66 33.97
C SER A 293 19.63 -79.49 35.25
N ARG A 294 18.63 -79.50 36.16
CA ARG A 294 18.64 -80.24 37.43
C ARG A 294 18.14 -81.68 37.33
N SER A 295 17.56 -82.08 36.20
CA SER A 295 16.98 -83.42 36.02
C SER A 295 18.04 -84.49 35.68
N ALA A 296 17.73 -85.74 36.04
CA ALA A 296 18.53 -86.93 35.73
C ALA A 296 18.11 -87.48 34.35
N MET A 297 18.67 -86.90 33.29
CA MET A 297 18.45 -87.30 31.89
C MET A 297 19.71 -87.91 31.27
N ASP A 298 19.56 -88.58 30.12
CA ASP A 298 20.67 -89.07 29.30
C ASP A 298 21.67 -87.93 28.99
N THR A 299 22.96 -88.28 28.97
CA THR A 299 24.07 -87.31 28.90
C THR A 299 24.11 -86.56 27.58
N ALA A 300 23.63 -87.17 26.48
CA ALA A 300 23.60 -86.52 25.16
C ALA A 300 22.45 -85.51 25.05
N THR A 301 21.24 -85.92 25.45
CA THR A 301 20.05 -85.03 25.47
C THR A 301 20.22 -83.87 26.47
N LYS A 302 20.81 -84.12 27.63
CA LYS A 302 21.11 -83.07 28.62
C LYS A 302 22.06 -82.00 28.09
N LYS A 303 23.10 -82.40 27.33
CA LYS A 303 24.04 -81.46 26.69
C LYS A 303 23.36 -80.59 25.63
N GLN A 304 22.49 -81.17 24.80
CA GLN A 304 21.74 -80.43 23.78
C GLN A 304 20.78 -79.40 24.41
N LEU A 305 20.14 -79.76 25.51
CA LEU A 305 19.23 -78.84 26.19
C LEU A 305 19.97 -77.71 26.90
N ILE A 306 21.07 -78.01 27.60
CA ILE A 306 21.93 -76.98 28.23
C ILE A 306 22.41 -75.99 27.17
N HIS A 307 22.90 -76.47 26.03
CA HIS A 307 23.34 -75.60 24.92
C HIS A 307 22.22 -74.69 24.39
N THR A 308 21.00 -75.21 24.32
CA THR A 308 19.83 -74.41 23.89
C THR A 308 19.49 -73.34 24.94
N CYS A 309 19.56 -73.69 26.22
CA CYS A 309 19.35 -72.76 27.32
C CYS A 309 20.43 -71.66 27.39
N ASP A 310 21.69 -72.01 27.18
CA ASP A 310 22.79 -71.05 27.13
C ASP A 310 22.61 -70.04 25.99
N LYS A 311 22.19 -70.49 24.80
CA LYS A 311 21.85 -69.60 23.68
C LYS A 311 20.69 -68.65 23.99
N LEU A 312 19.68 -69.12 24.71
CA LEU A 312 18.54 -68.29 25.13
C LEU A 312 18.97 -67.23 26.16
N ILE A 313 19.78 -67.62 27.15
CA ILE A 313 20.32 -66.71 28.16
C ILE A 313 21.25 -65.67 27.52
N GLU A 314 22.13 -66.09 26.61
CA GLU A 314 23.01 -65.20 25.86
C GLU A 314 22.21 -64.17 25.06
N THR A 315 21.12 -64.60 24.41
CA THR A 315 20.21 -63.71 23.70
C THR A 315 19.60 -62.66 24.62
N GLU A 316 19.08 -63.05 25.78
CA GLU A 316 18.53 -62.11 26.77
C GLU A 316 19.58 -61.10 27.29
N LEU A 317 20.81 -61.56 27.52
CA LEU A 317 21.91 -60.69 27.94
C LEU A 317 22.26 -59.67 26.86
N ASN A 318 22.31 -60.10 25.60
CA ASN A 318 22.56 -59.23 24.46
C ASN A 318 21.42 -58.22 24.26
N GLU A 319 20.15 -58.62 24.45
CA GLU A 319 19.00 -57.70 24.41
C GLU A 319 19.12 -56.60 25.44
N LYS A 320 19.43 -56.95 26.70
CA LYS A 320 19.67 -55.98 27.78
C LYS A 320 20.85 -55.07 27.46
N LYS A 321 21.87 -55.59 26.79
CA LYS A 321 23.09 -54.83 26.45
C LYS A 321 22.82 -53.74 25.41
N ILE A 322 21.98 -53.99 24.42
CA ILE A 322 21.70 -53.02 23.33
C ILE A 322 20.31 -52.38 23.41
N ALA A 323 19.52 -52.73 24.43
CA ALA A 323 18.16 -52.26 24.64
C ALA A 323 17.31 -52.40 23.35
N LEU A 324 17.31 -53.61 22.79
CA LEU A 324 16.52 -53.98 21.61
C LEU A 324 16.15 -55.46 21.73
N PRO A 325 14.91 -55.86 21.41
CA PRO A 325 14.55 -57.27 21.23
C PRO A 325 15.36 -57.92 20.09
N LEU A 326 15.78 -59.17 20.29
CA LEU A 326 16.65 -59.92 19.40
C LEU A 326 16.10 -61.31 19.14
N THR A 327 16.21 -61.73 17.88
CA THR A 327 16.16 -63.15 17.53
C THR A 327 17.46 -63.84 17.95
N THR A 328 17.42 -65.17 18.05
CA THR A 328 18.63 -65.96 18.34
C THR A 328 19.72 -65.74 17.29
N THR A 329 19.33 -65.50 16.03
CA THR A 329 20.23 -65.16 14.93
C THR A 329 20.88 -63.78 15.12
N ASP A 330 20.10 -62.80 15.58
CA ASP A 330 20.63 -61.44 15.85
C ASP A 330 21.63 -61.45 17.00
N SER A 331 21.33 -62.22 18.06
CA SER A 331 22.23 -62.39 19.20
C SER A 331 23.54 -63.09 18.81
N ALA A 332 23.46 -64.20 18.06
CA ALA A 332 24.64 -64.92 17.59
C ALA A 332 25.54 -64.02 16.73
N PHE A 333 24.94 -63.23 15.83
CA PHE A 333 25.65 -62.23 15.05
C PHE A 333 26.34 -61.19 15.93
N LEU A 334 25.65 -60.63 16.94
CA LEU A 334 26.23 -59.64 17.84
C LEU A 334 27.41 -60.19 18.64
N SER A 335 27.28 -61.40 19.18
CA SER A 335 28.36 -62.08 19.90
C SER A 335 29.58 -62.31 19.00
N MET A 336 29.36 -62.71 17.75
CA MET A 336 30.44 -62.88 16.78
C MET A 336 31.08 -61.56 16.37
N LEU A 337 30.26 -60.54 16.06
CA LEU A 337 30.74 -59.21 15.71
C LEU A 337 31.59 -58.64 16.82
N GLN A 338 31.17 -58.80 18.08
CA GLN A 338 31.93 -58.34 19.23
C GLN A 338 33.22 -59.16 19.45
N LYS A 339 33.21 -60.47 19.15
CA LYS A 339 34.41 -61.30 19.23
C LYS A 339 35.46 -60.88 18.19
N GLN A 340 35.03 -60.52 16.98
CA GLN A 340 35.91 -60.04 15.91
C GLN A 340 36.35 -58.60 16.13
N HIS A 341 35.47 -57.75 16.68
CA HIS A 341 35.70 -56.33 16.89
C HIS A 341 35.37 -55.93 18.34
N PRO A 342 36.26 -56.24 19.30
CA PRO A 342 36.02 -55.98 20.72
C PRO A 342 35.93 -54.48 21.07
N ASP A 343 36.45 -53.59 20.20
CA ASP A 343 36.49 -52.14 20.40
C ASP A 343 35.18 -51.40 20.06
N LEU A 344 34.16 -52.14 19.59
CA LEU A 344 32.83 -51.59 19.34
C LEU A 344 32.06 -51.43 20.65
N ASN A 345 31.60 -50.20 20.93
CA ASN A 345 30.78 -49.93 22.09
C ASN A 345 29.31 -50.36 21.88
N LYS A 346 28.51 -50.38 22.95
CA LYS A 346 27.09 -50.79 22.91
C LYS A 346 26.25 -50.04 21.86
N ARG A 347 26.50 -48.74 21.72
CA ARG A 347 25.79 -47.87 20.75
C ARG A 347 26.18 -48.24 19.31
N GLU A 348 27.46 -48.50 19.06
CA GLU A 348 27.98 -48.91 17.75
C GLU A 348 27.50 -50.33 17.36
N LEU A 349 27.43 -51.26 18.32
CA LEU A 349 26.86 -52.60 18.09
C LEU A 349 25.38 -52.53 17.69
N LYS A 350 24.59 -51.70 18.37
CA LYS A 350 23.18 -51.44 18.01
C LYS A 350 23.06 -50.91 16.59
N ILE A 351 23.91 -49.94 16.23
CA ILE A 351 23.95 -49.36 14.87
C ILE A 351 24.34 -50.42 13.83
N CYS A 352 25.35 -51.26 14.08
CA CYS A 352 25.71 -52.36 13.18
C CYS A 352 24.53 -53.30 12.93
N LEU A 353 23.82 -53.69 14.00
CA LEU A 353 22.65 -54.53 13.86
C LEU A 353 21.56 -53.86 13.02
N MET A 354 21.25 -52.59 13.26
CA MET A 354 20.25 -51.86 12.47
C MET A 354 20.67 -51.71 10.99
N ILE A 355 21.96 -51.51 10.72
CA ILE A 355 22.48 -51.50 9.34
C ILE A 355 22.28 -52.86 8.66
N ARG A 356 22.55 -53.97 9.37
CA ARG A 356 22.35 -55.33 8.85
C ARG A 356 20.87 -55.61 8.57
N LEU A 357 19.99 -55.20 9.48
CA LEU A 357 18.54 -55.27 9.32
C LEU A 357 17.99 -54.30 8.25
N SER A 358 18.86 -53.59 7.54
CA SER A 358 18.52 -52.68 6.43
C SER A 358 17.63 -51.49 6.82
N TYR A 359 17.74 -51.00 8.07
CA TYR A 359 17.13 -49.72 8.45
C TYR A 359 17.78 -48.55 7.70
N ASP A 360 16.97 -47.56 7.34
CA ASP A 360 17.45 -46.36 6.68
C ASP A 360 18.33 -45.51 7.59
N THR A 361 19.28 -44.79 6.99
CA THR A 361 20.25 -43.97 7.74
C THR A 361 19.55 -42.91 8.58
N GLU A 362 18.42 -42.39 8.12
CA GLU A 362 17.61 -41.40 8.83
C GLU A 362 16.86 -42.01 10.02
N ASP A 363 16.32 -43.22 9.87
CA ASP A 363 15.64 -43.92 10.96
C ASP A 363 16.62 -44.38 12.04
N ILE A 364 17.81 -44.83 11.65
CA ILE A 364 18.91 -45.11 12.59
C ILE A 364 19.29 -43.83 13.35
N ALA A 365 19.43 -42.70 12.64
CA ALA A 365 19.80 -41.43 13.27
C ALA A 365 18.74 -40.95 14.27
N ARG A 366 17.45 -41.02 13.91
CA ARG A 366 16.31 -40.70 14.80
C ARG A 366 16.27 -41.62 16.01
N SER A 367 16.39 -42.94 15.81
CA SER A 367 16.38 -43.94 16.88
C SER A 367 17.50 -43.73 17.91
N ILE A 368 18.64 -43.22 17.45
CA ILE A 368 19.84 -42.99 18.27
C ILE A 368 19.94 -41.54 18.79
N GLY A 369 18.96 -40.68 18.46
CA GLY A 369 18.87 -39.29 18.93
C GLY A 369 19.93 -38.36 18.36
N ILE A 370 20.30 -38.50 17.08
CA ILE A 370 21.32 -37.69 16.41
C ILE A 370 20.87 -37.21 15.03
N THR A 371 21.55 -36.20 14.49
CA THR A 371 21.35 -35.75 13.12
C THR A 371 21.97 -36.72 12.10
N LYS A 372 21.51 -36.65 10.84
CA LYS A 372 22.08 -37.40 9.71
C LYS A 372 23.60 -37.21 9.60
N ARG A 373 24.09 -35.98 9.75
CA ARG A 373 25.52 -35.65 9.78
C ARG A 373 26.25 -36.29 10.97
N GLY A 374 25.61 -36.36 12.14
CA GLY A 374 26.12 -37.11 13.29
C GLY A 374 26.27 -38.60 12.99
N MET A 375 25.32 -39.17 12.24
CA MET A 375 25.35 -40.58 11.83
C MET A 375 26.50 -40.87 10.84
N GLU A 376 26.79 -39.97 9.90
CA GLU A 376 27.95 -40.09 9.00
C GLU A 376 29.28 -40.13 9.76
N SER A 377 29.44 -39.26 10.77
CA SER A 377 30.63 -39.26 11.63
C SER A 377 30.78 -40.59 12.39
N ILE A 378 29.68 -41.14 12.90
CA ILE A 378 29.71 -42.46 13.57
C ILE A 378 30.08 -43.57 12.58
N ARG A 379 29.49 -43.58 11.37
CA ARG A 379 29.85 -44.56 10.32
C ARG A 379 31.32 -44.51 9.98
N TYR A 380 31.91 -43.32 9.83
CA TYR A 380 33.34 -43.17 9.58
C TYR A 380 34.20 -43.76 10.71
N ARG A 381 33.84 -43.53 11.98
CA ARG A 381 34.55 -44.11 13.12
C ARG A 381 34.42 -45.63 13.16
N MET A 382 33.22 -46.16 12.91
CA MET A 382 32.98 -47.60 12.85
C MET A 382 33.75 -48.25 11.70
N HIS A 383 33.81 -47.59 10.54
CA HIS A 383 34.58 -48.04 9.38
C HIS A 383 36.05 -48.23 9.71
N LYS A 384 36.67 -47.27 10.42
CA LYS A 384 38.04 -47.40 10.95
C LYS A 384 38.19 -48.51 11.99
N LYS A 385 37.27 -48.60 12.96
CA LYS A 385 37.31 -49.60 14.03
C LYS A 385 37.17 -51.04 13.51
N ILE A 386 36.40 -51.23 12.45
CA ILE A 386 36.16 -52.53 11.82
C ILE A 386 37.25 -52.87 10.78
N GLY A 387 38.18 -51.93 10.51
CA GLY A 387 39.33 -52.15 9.63
C GLY A 387 39.00 -52.16 8.13
N LEU A 388 37.92 -51.48 7.72
CA LEU A 388 37.48 -51.48 6.33
C LEU A 388 38.33 -50.52 5.46
N THR A 389 38.54 -50.87 4.20
CA THR A 389 39.21 -50.00 3.22
C THR A 389 38.23 -48.95 2.66
N LYS A 390 38.74 -47.84 2.10
CA LYS A 390 37.94 -46.67 1.69
C LYS A 390 36.74 -46.98 0.79
N HIS A 391 36.75 -48.10 0.06
CA HIS A 391 35.69 -48.50 -0.87
C HIS A 391 34.78 -49.63 -0.35
N GLN A 392 35.05 -50.16 0.84
CA GLN A 392 34.23 -51.22 1.44
C GLN A 392 33.03 -50.65 2.21
N SER A 393 31.85 -51.18 1.90
CA SER A 393 30.61 -50.85 2.59
C SER A 393 30.52 -51.61 3.92
N ILE A 394 30.26 -50.89 5.01
CA ILE A 394 29.96 -51.49 6.33
C ILE A 394 28.81 -52.49 6.18
N LYS A 395 27.78 -52.19 5.39
CA LYS A 395 26.62 -53.09 5.22
C LYS A 395 27.04 -54.42 4.60
N ASN A 396 27.83 -54.39 3.53
CA ASN A 396 28.29 -55.60 2.84
C ASN A 396 29.16 -56.45 3.76
N TYR A 397 30.09 -55.79 4.47
CA TYR A 397 30.92 -56.46 5.47
C TYR A 397 30.10 -57.19 6.54
N LEU A 398 29.09 -56.51 7.10
CA LEU A 398 28.26 -57.10 8.16
C LEU A 398 27.41 -58.28 7.65
N ASN A 399 26.97 -58.24 6.38
CA ASN A 399 26.26 -59.36 5.75
C ASN A 399 27.19 -60.55 5.48
N GLU A 400 28.38 -60.31 4.92
CA GLU A 400 29.41 -61.33 4.70
C GLU A 400 29.84 -62.01 6.00
N LEU A 401 29.93 -61.23 7.09
CA LEU A 401 30.23 -61.75 8.42
C LEU A 401 29.15 -62.74 8.89
N SER A 402 27.87 -62.46 8.63
CA SER A 402 26.77 -63.36 9.01
C SER A 402 26.64 -64.59 8.11
N ASP A 403 26.88 -64.48 6.80
CA ASP A 403 26.68 -65.58 5.84
C ASP A 403 27.71 -66.70 6.01
N ASN A 404 28.91 -66.37 6.50
CA ASN A 404 29.94 -67.34 6.88
C ASN A 404 29.51 -68.29 8.02
N GLN A 405 28.40 -68.02 8.72
CA GLN A 405 27.79 -68.96 9.68
C GLN A 405 26.88 -70.00 9.02
N GLN A 406 26.11 -69.64 7.98
CA GLN A 406 25.17 -70.59 7.33
C GLN A 406 25.89 -71.71 6.57
N GLN A 407 27.17 -71.53 6.22
CA GLN A 407 27.99 -72.54 5.54
C GLN A 407 28.83 -73.42 6.49
N ARG A 408 28.82 -73.17 7.81
CA ARG A 408 29.64 -73.90 8.81
C ARG A 408 28.85 -74.58 9.93
N THR A 409 27.52 -74.56 9.87
CA THR A 409 26.59 -75.40 10.63
C THR A 409 25.86 -76.31 9.67
#